data_AF-A0A7X3QIX6-F1
#
_entry.id   AF-A0A7X3QIX6-F1
#
_cell.length_a   1.000
_cell.length_b   1.000
_cell.length_c   1.000
_cell.angle_alpha   90.00
_cell.angle_beta   90.00
_cell.angle_gamma   90.00
#
_symmetry.space_group_name_H-M   'P 1'
#
loop_
_entity.id
_entity.type
_entity.pdbx_description
1 polymer ?
#
loop_
_entity_poly.entity_id
_entity_poly.type
_entity_poly.pdbx_seq_one_letter_code
_entity_poly.pdbx_strand_id
1 'polypeptide(L)'
;MSEERPLDLRGRDRKEAIEMVQRALIEAGYETSDRVEVLGGAFVAEAVRRYWAEGLSAAEAHHRLCAEDPELARAIEALAPLLLNRAEARDQREAAVAAVELLLAASASERDQLRFPLDPDSP
;
A
#
# COMPACT_ATOMS: atom_id res chain seq x y z
N MET A 1 3.43 16.21 20.71
CA MET A 1 4.42 15.76 19.71
C MET A 1 5.13 14.58 20.31
N SER A 2 4.73 13.35 19.95
CA SER A 2 5.39 12.15 20.44
C SER A 2 6.71 11.96 19.69
N GLU A 3 7.82 11.80 20.41
CA GLU A 3 9.10 11.43 19.81
C GLU A 3 8.95 10.06 19.14
N GLU A 4 9.11 9.99 17.81
CA GLU A 4 9.25 8.72 17.09
C GLU A 4 10.53 8.04 17.55
N ARG A 5 10.42 7.07 18.46
CA ARG A 5 11.55 6.21 18.79
C ARG A 5 11.69 5.13 17.73
N PRO A 6 12.86 5.00 17.07
CA PRO A 6 13.09 3.92 16.13
C PRO A 6 12.99 2.56 16.85
N LEU A 7 12.35 1.60 16.20
CA LEU A 7 12.20 0.24 16.70
C LEU A 7 13.57 -0.48 16.67
N ASP A 8 14.18 -0.69 17.84
CA ASP A 8 15.46 -1.41 17.95
C ASP A 8 15.24 -2.92 18.14
N LEU A 9 15.56 -3.69 17.10
CA LEU A 9 15.44 -5.15 17.07
C LEU A 9 16.77 -5.86 17.37
N ARG A 10 17.86 -5.12 17.61
CA ARG A 10 19.20 -5.72 17.78
C ARG A 10 19.29 -6.53 19.06
N GLY A 11 19.88 -7.73 18.94
CA GLY A 11 20.06 -8.64 20.08
C GLY A 11 18.77 -9.28 20.62
N ARG A 12 17.63 -9.06 19.96
CA ARG A 12 16.36 -9.72 20.27
C ARG A 12 16.31 -11.10 19.64
N ASP A 13 15.65 -12.03 20.33
CA ASP A 13 15.33 -13.30 19.69
C ASP A 13 14.21 -13.13 18.65
N ARG A 14 14.01 -14.17 17.82
CA ARG A 14 13.02 -14.13 16.74
C ARG A 14 11.60 -13.84 17.26
N LYS A 15 11.22 -14.41 18.40
CA LYS A 15 9.87 -14.25 18.95
C LYS A 15 9.68 -12.82 19.45
N GLU A 16 10.64 -12.30 20.21
CA GLU A 16 10.63 -10.92 20.68
C GLU A 16 10.56 -9.93 19.53
N ALA A 17 11.36 -10.13 18.47
CA ALA A 17 11.35 -9.26 17.31
C ALA A 17 9.99 -9.27 16.60
N ILE A 18 9.35 -10.44 16.44
CA ILE A 18 8.01 -10.56 15.84
C ILE A 18 6.98 -9.82 16.70
N GLU A 19 6.98 -10.04 18.00
CA GLU A 19 6.02 -9.38 18.92
C GLU A 19 6.19 -7.85 18.91
N MET A 20 7.42 -7.36 18.87
CA MET A 20 7.74 -5.94 18.77
C MET A 20 7.23 -5.31 17.47
N VAL A 21 7.49 -5.97 16.33
CA VAL A 21 7.01 -5.49 15.02
C VAL A 21 5.49 -5.52 14.96
N GLN A 22 4.85 -6.58 15.44
CA GLN A 22 3.39 -6.66 15.49
C GLN A 22 2.79 -5.53 16.32
N ARG A 23 3.35 -5.27 17.51
CA ARG A 23 2.90 -4.19 18.37
C ARG A 23 3.05 -2.83 17.71
N ALA A 24 4.20 -2.55 17.11
CA ALA A 24 4.45 -1.29 16.41
C ALA A 24 3.44 -1.05 15.27
N LEU A 25 3.11 -2.10 14.50
CA LEU A 25 2.11 -2.00 13.43
C LEU A 25 0.69 -1.81 13.95
N ILE A 26 0.34 -2.43 15.09
CA ILE A 26 -0.95 -2.22 15.75
C ILE A 26 -1.05 -0.78 16.27
N GLU A 27 -0.01 -0.28 16.94
CA GLU A 27 0.04 1.08 17.49
C GLU A 27 0.00 2.15 16.39
N ALA A 28 0.56 1.85 15.22
CA ALA A 28 0.48 2.70 14.03
C ALA A 28 -0.88 2.64 13.29
N GLY A 29 -1.82 1.81 13.76
CA GLY A 29 -3.16 1.72 13.19
C GLY A 29 -3.26 0.90 11.90
N TYR A 30 -2.26 0.07 11.57
CA TYR A 30 -2.35 -0.80 10.40
C TYR A 30 -3.29 -1.98 10.66
N GLU A 31 -4.25 -2.16 9.76
CA GLU A 31 -5.09 -3.34 9.73
C GLU A 31 -4.31 -4.59 9.32
N THR A 32 -4.81 -5.76 9.69
CA THR A 32 -4.12 -7.04 9.42
C THR A 32 -3.82 -7.23 7.93
N SER A 33 -4.71 -6.78 7.06
CA SER A 33 -4.54 -6.79 5.60
C SER A 33 -3.34 -5.97 5.13
N ASP A 34 -3.11 -4.83 5.77
CA ASP A 34 -2.18 -3.81 5.29
C ASP A 34 -0.78 -4.08 5.83
N ARG A 35 -0.69 -4.76 6.98
CA ARG A 35 0.59 -5.19 7.59
C ARG A 35 1.43 -6.04 6.64
N VAL A 36 0.79 -6.90 5.85
CA VAL A 36 1.49 -7.75 4.86
C VAL A 36 2.09 -6.90 3.75
N GLU A 37 1.36 -5.90 3.26
CA GLU A 37 1.83 -4.98 2.22
C GLU A 37 2.96 -4.10 2.75
N VAL A 38 2.83 -3.56 3.95
CA VAL A 38 3.85 -2.72 4.59
C VAL A 38 5.13 -3.51 4.85
N LEU A 39 5.03 -4.68 5.49
CA LEU A 39 6.20 -5.49 5.81
C LEU A 39 6.85 -6.08 4.56
N GLY A 40 6.05 -6.58 3.62
CA GLY A 40 6.56 -7.12 2.36
C GLY A 40 7.21 -6.04 1.49
N GLY A 41 6.57 -4.87 1.39
CA GLY A 41 7.12 -3.71 0.67
C GLY A 41 8.42 -3.21 1.28
N ALA A 42 8.48 -3.07 2.62
CA ALA A 42 9.69 -2.67 3.32
C ALA A 42 10.83 -3.69 3.14
N PHE A 43 10.49 -5.00 3.20
CA PHE A 43 11.45 -6.07 2.96
C PHE A 43 12.05 -6.01 1.55
N VAL A 44 11.19 -5.87 0.52
CA VAL A 44 11.65 -5.75 -0.87
C VAL A 44 12.48 -4.48 -1.06
N ALA A 45 11.99 -3.34 -0.57
CA ALA A 45 12.67 -2.05 -0.70
C ALA A 45 14.06 -2.05 -0.06
N GLU A 46 14.22 -2.62 1.14
CA GLU A 46 15.52 -2.73 1.78
C GLU A 46 16.43 -3.72 1.05
N ALA A 47 15.90 -4.86 0.62
CA ALA A 47 16.67 -5.88 -0.10
C ALA A 47 17.25 -5.36 -1.43
N VAL A 48 16.54 -4.44 -2.09
CA VAL A 48 17.00 -3.84 -3.35
C VAL A 48 17.64 -2.46 -3.20
N ARG A 49 17.66 -1.89 -1.98
CA ARG A 49 18.08 -0.50 -1.71
C ARG A 49 19.44 -0.16 -2.31
N ARG A 50 20.40 -1.07 -2.18
CA ARG A 50 21.76 -0.87 -2.72
C ARG A 50 21.79 -0.76 -4.25
N TYR A 51 20.97 -1.54 -4.94
CA TYR A 51 20.93 -1.55 -6.41
C TYR A 51 20.24 -0.31 -6.96
N TRP A 52 19.22 0.20 -6.27
CA TRP A 52 18.59 1.48 -6.61
C TRP A 52 19.54 2.66 -6.42
N ALA A 53 20.35 2.65 -5.37
CA ALA A 53 21.38 3.67 -5.16
C ALA A 53 22.45 3.68 -6.27
N GLU A 54 22.67 2.53 -6.91
CA GLU A 54 23.55 2.37 -8.08
C GLU A 54 22.87 2.74 -9.41
N GLY A 55 21.59 3.12 -9.38
CA GLY A 55 20.84 3.52 -10.58
C GLY A 55 20.46 2.37 -11.51
N LEU A 56 20.52 1.12 -11.02
CA LEU A 56 20.18 -0.06 -11.81
C LEU A 56 18.68 -0.10 -12.12
N SER A 57 18.34 -0.59 -13.31
CA SER A 57 16.97 -0.96 -13.62
C SER A 57 16.50 -2.12 -12.73
N ALA A 58 15.19 -2.31 -12.61
CA ALA A 58 14.63 -3.41 -11.81
C ALA A 58 15.13 -4.78 -12.26
N ALA A 59 15.28 -4.99 -13.57
CA ALA A 59 15.79 -6.24 -14.13
C ALA A 59 17.27 -6.47 -13.78
N GLU A 60 18.10 -5.44 -13.88
CA GLU A 60 19.53 -5.52 -13.51
C GLU A 60 19.72 -5.72 -12.01
N ALA A 61 18.95 -5.00 -11.18
CA ALA A 61 18.94 -5.17 -9.73
C ALA A 61 18.56 -6.61 -9.34
N HIS A 62 17.52 -7.15 -9.99
CA HIS A 62 17.08 -8.53 -9.76
C HIS A 62 18.14 -9.55 -10.18
N HIS A 63 18.69 -9.43 -11.39
CA HIS A 63 19.76 -10.32 -11.86
C HIS A 63 20.97 -10.32 -10.93
N ARG A 64 21.36 -9.13 -10.46
CA ARG A 64 22.48 -8.98 -9.54
C ARG A 64 22.17 -9.54 -8.15
N LEU A 65 20.95 -9.37 -7.67
CA LEU A 65 20.48 -10.01 -6.45
C LEU A 65 20.50 -11.53 -6.56
N CYS A 66 20.06 -12.12 -7.66
CA CYS A 66 20.13 -13.56 -7.87
C CYS A 66 21.56 -14.10 -7.84
N ALA A 67 22.54 -13.32 -8.31
CA ALA A 67 23.95 -13.69 -8.29
C ALA A 67 24.58 -13.56 -6.90
N GLU A 68 24.22 -12.53 -6.14
CA GLU A 68 24.86 -12.22 -4.85
C GLU A 68 24.17 -12.90 -3.65
N ASP A 69 22.84 -12.99 -3.67
CA ASP A 69 22.03 -13.62 -2.62
C ASP A 69 20.79 -14.34 -3.23
N PRO A 70 20.96 -15.58 -3.70
CA PRO A 70 19.88 -16.34 -4.33
C PRO A 70 18.79 -16.79 -3.35
N GLU A 71 19.05 -16.78 -2.04
CA GLU A 71 18.02 -17.07 -1.03
C GLU A 71 17.08 -15.88 -0.88
N LEU A 72 17.65 -14.67 -0.73
CA LEU A 72 16.89 -13.43 -0.67
C LEU A 72 16.12 -13.18 -1.97
N ALA A 73 16.73 -13.44 -3.13
CA ALA A 73 16.06 -13.34 -4.42
C ALA A 73 14.79 -14.22 -4.46
N ARG A 74 14.91 -15.49 -4.06
CA ARG A 74 13.77 -16.43 -4.01
C ARG A 74 12.70 -16.00 -3.01
N ALA A 75 13.08 -15.43 -1.87
CA ALA A 75 12.13 -14.89 -0.90
C ALA A 75 11.32 -13.73 -1.49
N ILE A 76 11.98 -12.82 -2.23
CA ILE A 76 11.31 -11.71 -2.93
C ILE A 76 10.40 -12.23 -4.04
N GLU A 77 10.87 -13.17 -4.86
CA GLU A 77 10.07 -13.78 -5.92
C GLU A 77 8.80 -14.46 -5.38
N ALA A 78 8.90 -15.10 -4.21
CA ALA A 78 7.75 -15.71 -3.55
C ALA A 78 6.73 -14.67 -3.03
N LEU A 79 7.19 -13.48 -2.63
CA LEU A 79 6.34 -12.40 -2.12
C LEU A 79 5.74 -11.53 -3.24
N ALA A 80 6.42 -11.40 -4.37
CA ALA A 80 6.05 -10.47 -5.43
C ALA A 80 4.62 -10.66 -5.97
N PRO A 81 4.13 -11.87 -6.28
CA PRO A 81 2.75 -12.06 -6.75
C PRO A 81 1.71 -11.62 -5.72
N LEU A 82 1.98 -11.87 -4.43
CA LEU A 82 1.07 -11.47 -3.35
C LEU A 82 1.00 -9.94 -3.26
N LEU A 83 2.14 -9.25 -3.27
CA LEU A 83 2.19 -7.79 -3.21
C LEU A 83 1.56 -7.15 -4.44
N LEU A 84 1.82 -7.69 -5.64
CA LEU A 84 1.25 -7.20 -6.88
C LEU A 84 -0.28 -7.33 -6.89
N ASN A 85 -0.82 -8.52 -6.57
CA ASN A 85 -2.26 -8.74 -6.52
C ASN A 85 -2.97 -7.79 -5.54
N ARG A 86 -2.30 -7.45 -4.43
CA ARG A 86 -2.85 -6.53 -3.43
C ARG A 86 -2.83 -5.09 -3.90
N ALA A 87 -1.76 -4.66 -4.54
CA ALA A 87 -1.69 -3.34 -5.18
C ALA A 87 -2.78 -3.20 -6.27
N GLU A 88 -2.92 -4.21 -7.15
CA GLU A 88 -3.97 -4.22 -8.18
C GLU A 88 -5.38 -4.19 -7.57
N ALA A 89 -5.63 -4.97 -6.51
CA ALA A 89 -6.92 -4.97 -5.82
C ALA A 89 -7.24 -3.62 -5.16
N ARG A 90 -6.21 -2.92 -4.67
CA ARG A 90 -6.34 -1.57 -4.13
C ARG A 90 -6.71 -0.58 -5.23
N ASP A 91 -5.98 -0.58 -6.34
CA ASP A 91 -6.24 0.32 -7.48
C ASP A 91 -7.66 0.10 -8.03
N GLN A 92 -8.10 -1.16 -8.12
CA GLN A 92 -9.46 -1.50 -8.55
C GLN A 92 -10.53 -0.98 -7.57
N ARG A 93 -10.28 -1.06 -6.26
CA ARG A 93 -11.19 -0.50 -5.24
C ARG A 93 -11.28 1.00 -5.35
N GLU A 94 -10.14 1.69 -5.46
CA GLU A 94 -10.08 3.14 -5.60
C GLU A 94 -10.82 3.60 -6.87
N ALA A 95 -10.62 2.90 -8.00
CA ALA A 95 -11.34 3.15 -9.24
C ALA A 95 -12.86 2.92 -9.11
N ALA A 96 -13.29 1.86 -8.40
CA ALA A 96 -14.71 1.58 -8.18
C ALA A 96 -15.38 2.64 -7.30
N VAL A 97 -14.71 3.10 -6.24
CA VAL A 97 -15.22 4.18 -5.38
C VAL A 97 -15.37 5.46 -6.19
N ALA A 98 -14.35 5.86 -6.95
CA ALA A 98 -14.40 7.04 -7.80
C ALA A 98 -15.55 6.96 -8.83
N ALA A 99 -15.78 5.78 -9.42
CA ALA A 99 -16.89 5.57 -10.35
C ALA A 99 -18.27 5.76 -9.67
N VAL A 100 -18.44 5.26 -8.44
CA VAL A 100 -19.68 5.45 -7.66
C VAL A 100 -19.87 6.92 -7.29
N GLU A 101 -18.82 7.62 -6.87
CA GLU A 101 -18.87 9.05 -6.56
C GLU A 101 -19.28 9.88 -7.79
N LEU A 102 -18.77 9.55 -8.97
CA LEU A 102 -19.17 10.18 -10.23
C LEU A 102 -20.65 9.94 -10.55
N LEU A 103 -21.15 8.71 -10.38
CA LEU A 103 -22.57 8.39 -10.59
C LEU A 103 -23.47 9.16 -9.61
N LEU A 104 -23.08 9.24 -8.33
CA LEU A 104 -23.82 9.98 -7.33
C LEU A 104 -23.83 11.48 -7.62
N ALA A 105 -22.69 12.07 -8.01
CA ALA A 105 -22.58 13.47 -8.39
C ALA A 105 -23.42 13.81 -9.63
N ALA A 106 -23.41 12.96 -10.66
CA ALA A 106 -24.24 13.12 -11.85
C ALA A 106 -25.73 13.08 -11.49
N SER A 107 -26.16 12.12 -10.66
CA SER A 107 -27.56 11.99 -10.22
C SER A 107 -28.05 13.16 -9.35
N ALA A 108 -27.14 13.88 -8.69
CA ALA A 108 -27.45 15.07 -7.91
C ALA A 108 -27.62 16.30 -8.82
N SER A 109 -26.78 16.42 -9.85
CA SER A 109 -26.86 17.49 -10.86
C SER A 109 -28.16 17.42 -11.67
N GLU A 110 -28.63 16.22 -12.04
CA GLU A 110 -29.92 16.03 -12.72
C GLU A 110 -31.12 16.43 -11.84
N ARG A 111 -31.05 16.16 -10.53
CA ARG A 111 -32.10 16.54 -9.57
C ARG A 111 -32.18 18.05 -9.34
N ASP A 112 -31.06 18.74 -9.40
CA ASP A 112 -31.00 20.21 -9.24
C ASP A 112 -31.51 20.93 -10.50
N GLN A 113 -31.29 20.36 -11.69
CA GLN A 113 -31.82 20.90 -12.96
C GLN A 113 -33.33 20.68 -13.14
N LEU A 114 -33.92 19.66 -12.50
CA LEU A 114 -35.37 19.43 -12.49
C LEU A 114 -36.12 20.29 -11.47
N ARG A 115 -35.40 21.06 -10.64
CA ARG A 115 -35.99 22.04 -9.72
C ARG A 115 -36.33 23.32 -10.49
N PHE A 116 -37.32 23.22 -11.39
CA PHE A 116 -37.93 24.38 -12.02
C PHE A 116 -38.42 25.36 -10.94
N PRO A 117 -38.29 26.68 -11.15
CA PRO A 117 -38.99 27.62 -10.29
C PRO A 117 -40.48 27.33 -10.42
N LEU A 118 -41.12 26.98 -9.30
CA LEU A 118 -42.56 27.13 -9.18
C LEU A 118 -42.81 28.62 -9.36
N ASP A 119 -43.25 29.01 -10.56
CA ASP A 119 -43.69 30.37 -10.83
C ASP A 119 -44.83 30.66 -9.84
N PRO A 120 -44.67 31.59 -8.89
CA PRO A 120 -45.71 31.88 -7.91
C PRO A 120 -46.91 32.61 -8.54
N ASP A 121 -46.81 33.01 -9.81
CA ASP A 121 -47.80 33.81 -10.54
C ASP A 121 -48.25 33.14 -11.86
N SER A 122 -48.54 31.83 -11.83
CA SER A 122 -49.33 31.22 -12.91
C SER A 122 -50.80 31.70 -12.80
N PRO A 123 -51.36 32.35 -13.84
CA PRO A 123 -52.70 32.95 -13.81
C PRO A 123 -53.87 31.95 -13.72
#